data_AF-A0A3M1D669-F1
#
_entry.id   AF-A0A3M1D669-F1
#
_cell.length_a   1.000
_cell.length_b   1.000
_cell.length_c   1.000
_cell.angle_alpha   90.00
_cell.angle_beta   90.00
_cell.angle_gamma   90.00
#
_symmetry.space_group_name_H-M   'P 1'
#
loop_
_entity.id
_entity.type
_entity.pdbx_description
1 polymer ?
#
loop_
_entity_poly.entity_id
_entity_poly.type
_entity_poly.pdbx_seq_one_letter_code
_entity_poly.pdbx_strand_id
1 'polypeptide(L)'
;VRLAAPVSRGRTDIDVRGELSALGAMSRGEKLVLAVFVSTALAWILRRPVVQQIVPFASDASIAIFAALVLFAIPLDSKNGKFALEWEEAQRLPWGVLLLFGGGFALAAGMESSHLTEWISQRLLVLRGLPEPVVVFCTCLLMAALTEFTSNTATTITMLPVLAAAARAMGISATTLMIPATLAASCAFMLPVATPPNAIVFGSGRIKLAKMFTTGLWLEGIGAVLITLLVCTLGKLLFP
;
A
#
# COMPACT_ATOMS: atom_id res chain seq x y z
N VAL A 1 -13.10 -20.30 -8.47
CA VAL A 1 -11.66 -20.10 -8.17
C VAL A 1 -11.04 -21.45 -7.84
N ARG A 2 -10.31 -22.07 -8.77
CA ARG A 2 -9.52 -23.29 -8.49
C ARG A 2 -8.23 -22.87 -7.79
N LEU A 3 -8.29 -22.64 -6.48
CA LEU A 3 -7.11 -22.46 -5.65
C LEU A 3 -7.24 -23.34 -4.42
N ALA A 4 -6.70 -24.56 -4.52
CA ALA A 4 -6.10 -25.34 -3.44
C ALA A 4 -5.80 -26.74 -4.00
N ALA A 5 -4.64 -26.91 -4.64
CA ALA A 5 -4.04 -28.23 -4.67
C ALA A 5 -3.63 -28.56 -3.23
N PRO A 6 -4.02 -29.72 -2.66
CA PRO A 6 -3.58 -30.11 -1.34
C PRO A 6 -2.06 -30.29 -1.41
N VAL A 7 -1.33 -29.43 -0.70
CA VAL A 7 0.12 -29.56 -0.53
C VAL A 7 0.35 -30.82 0.30
N SER A 8 0.53 -31.96 -0.38
CA SER A 8 0.88 -33.21 0.26
C SER A 8 2.27 -33.07 0.87
N ARG A 9 2.39 -33.37 2.16
CA ARG A 9 3.66 -33.46 2.89
C ARG A 9 4.54 -34.51 2.19
N GLY A 10 5.39 -34.08 1.25
CA GLY A 10 6.39 -34.97 0.64
C GLY A 10 6.85 -34.66 -0.79
N ARG A 11 6.18 -33.81 -1.57
CA ARG A 11 6.66 -33.41 -2.91
C ARG A 11 7.29 -32.02 -2.88
N THR A 12 8.62 -31.97 -2.95
CA THR A 12 9.42 -30.73 -3.04
C THR A 12 9.48 -30.12 -4.43
N ASP A 13 8.99 -30.82 -5.46
CA ASP A 13 9.02 -30.34 -6.83
C ASP A 13 7.59 -30.03 -7.26
N ILE A 14 7.18 -28.75 -7.13
CA ILE A 14 6.06 -28.24 -7.90
C ILE A 14 6.54 -28.26 -9.34
N ASP A 15 6.01 -29.19 -10.15
CA ASP A 15 6.27 -29.20 -11.59
C ASP A 15 5.56 -27.99 -12.22
N VAL A 16 6.23 -26.84 -12.16
CA VAL A 16 5.74 -25.57 -12.69
C VAL A 16 5.42 -25.71 -14.18
N ARG A 17 6.15 -26.54 -14.92
CA ARG A 17 5.91 -26.78 -16.35
C ARG A 17 4.67 -27.65 -16.56
N GLY A 18 4.45 -28.65 -15.71
CA GLY A 18 3.24 -29.46 -15.66
C GLY A 18 2.00 -28.63 -15.35
N GLU A 19 2.06 -27.79 -14.32
CA GLU A 19 0.96 -26.86 -13.95
C GLU A 19 0.71 -25.80 -15.05
N LEU A 20 1.76 -25.23 -15.65
CA LEU A 20 1.61 -24.30 -16.79
C LEU A 20 0.93 -24.99 -17.98
N SER A 21 1.32 -26.24 -18.27
CA SER A 21 0.73 -27.02 -19.35
C SER A 21 -0.73 -27.38 -19.05
N ALA A 22 -1.06 -27.58 -17.76
CA ALA A 22 -2.42 -27.88 -17.31
C ALA A 22 -3.37 -26.67 -17.35
N LEU A 23 -2.85 -25.44 -17.31
CA LEU A 23 -3.66 -24.21 -17.45
C LEU A 23 -4.25 -24.06 -18.86
N GLY A 24 -3.56 -24.54 -19.89
CA GLY A 24 -4.01 -24.45 -21.28
C GLY A 24 -3.98 -23.02 -21.85
N ALA A 25 -4.66 -22.81 -22.99
CA ALA A 25 -4.74 -21.49 -23.61
C ALA A 25 -5.70 -20.56 -22.84
N MET A 26 -5.35 -19.27 -22.73
CA MET A 26 -6.20 -18.28 -22.08
C MET A 26 -7.62 -18.30 -22.64
N SER A 27 -8.58 -18.43 -21.74
CA SER A 27 -10.00 -18.33 -22.01
C SER A 27 -10.36 -16.93 -22.52
N ARG A 28 -11.54 -16.83 -23.15
CA ARG A 28 -12.08 -15.55 -23.61
C ARG A 28 -12.24 -14.56 -22.44
N GLY A 29 -12.63 -15.04 -21.26
CA GLY A 29 -12.80 -14.20 -20.08
C GLY A 29 -11.49 -13.63 -19.56
N GLU A 30 -10.45 -14.46 -19.45
CA GLU A 30 -9.11 -14.01 -19.04
C GLU A 30 -8.56 -12.94 -20.00
N LYS A 31 -8.74 -13.12 -21.31
CA LYS A 31 -8.33 -12.11 -22.32
C LYS A 31 -9.07 -10.78 -22.16
N LEU A 32 -10.37 -10.83 -21.89
CA LEU A 32 -11.19 -9.62 -21.70
C LEU A 32 -10.81 -8.90 -20.40
N VAL A 33 -10.66 -9.62 -19.29
CA VAL A 33 -10.21 -9.05 -18.02
C VAL A 33 -8.82 -8.45 -18.16
N LEU A 34 -7.90 -9.13 -18.86
CA LEU A 34 -6.56 -8.61 -19.14
C LEU A 34 -6.62 -7.31 -19.97
N ALA A 35 -7.50 -7.23 -20.97
CA ALA A 35 -7.68 -6.03 -21.77
C ALA A 35 -8.20 -4.85 -20.92
N VAL A 36 -9.16 -5.09 -20.03
CA VAL A 36 -9.64 -4.05 -19.10
C VAL A 36 -8.54 -3.64 -18.12
N PHE A 37 -7.79 -4.59 -17.58
CA PHE A 37 -6.68 -4.30 -16.67
C PHE A 37 -5.60 -3.43 -17.33
N VAL A 38 -5.12 -3.82 -18.53
CA VAL A 38 -4.09 -3.08 -19.26
C VAL A 38 -4.59 -1.70 -19.67
N SER A 39 -5.82 -1.59 -20.16
CA SER A 39 -6.40 -0.28 -20.51
C SER A 39 -6.55 0.63 -19.30
N THR A 40 -6.93 0.09 -18.14
CA THR A 40 -6.99 0.83 -16.87
C THR A 40 -5.61 1.32 -16.44
N ALA A 41 -4.59 0.46 -16.50
CA ALA A 41 -3.22 0.83 -16.18
C ALA A 41 -2.67 1.93 -17.11
N LEU A 42 -2.92 1.80 -18.41
CA LEU A 42 -2.56 2.83 -19.39
C LEU A 42 -3.32 4.14 -19.15
N ALA A 43 -4.60 4.07 -18.78
CA ALA A 43 -5.39 5.25 -18.44
C ALA A 43 -4.84 5.98 -17.21
N TRP A 44 -4.34 5.29 -16.19
CA TRP A 44 -3.66 5.92 -15.05
C TRP A 44 -2.33 6.57 -15.46
N ILE A 45 -1.50 5.87 -16.23
CA ILE A 45 -0.18 6.37 -16.66
C ILE A 45 -0.35 7.60 -17.58
N LEU A 46 -1.27 7.53 -18.54
CA LEU A 46 -1.53 8.56 -19.53
C LEU A 46 -2.64 9.53 -19.10
N ARG A 47 -2.99 9.56 -17.81
CA ARG A 47 -4.12 10.34 -17.31
C ARG A 47 -4.00 11.82 -17.67
N ARG A 48 -2.89 12.45 -17.31
CA ARG A 48 -2.65 13.88 -17.56
C ARG A 48 -2.48 14.21 -19.05
N PRO A 49 -1.62 13.52 -19.83
CA PRO A 49 -1.40 13.88 -21.23
C PRO A 49 -2.52 13.49 -22.19
N VAL A 50 -3.33 12.47 -21.89
CA VAL A 50 -4.33 11.93 -22.83
C VAL A 50 -5.74 11.95 -22.25
N VAL A 51 -5.95 11.28 -21.11
CA VAL A 51 -7.32 11.07 -20.59
C VAL A 51 -7.98 12.40 -20.22
N GLN A 52 -7.26 13.30 -19.56
CA GLN A 52 -7.77 14.62 -19.17
C GLN A 52 -7.96 15.58 -20.36
N GLN A 53 -7.40 15.30 -21.52
CA GLN A 53 -7.69 16.06 -22.75
C GLN A 53 -9.08 15.72 -23.30
N ILE A 54 -9.55 14.50 -23.06
CA ILE A 54 -10.86 14.01 -23.54
C ILE A 54 -11.92 14.16 -22.44
N VAL A 55 -11.57 13.83 -21.20
CA VAL A 55 -12.43 13.90 -20.01
C VAL A 55 -11.73 14.75 -18.95
N PRO A 56 -11.92 16.08 -18.95
CA PRO A 56 -11.17 17.01 -18.09
C PRO A 56 -11.25 16.70 -16.59
N PHE A 57 -12.36 16.13 -16.13
CA PHE A 57 -12.60 15.77 -14.73
C PHE A 57 -12.11 14.35 -14.36
N ALA A 58 -11.39 13.67 -15.25
CA ALA A 58 -10.89 12.33 -14.96
C ALA A 58 -9.90 12.32 -13.79
N SER A 59 -10.21 11.53 -12.77
CA SER A 59 -9.40 11.26 -11.58
C SER A 59 -9.01 9.78 -11.50
N ASP A 60 -8.08 9.44 -10.60
CA ASP A 60 -7.70 8.03 -10.39
C ASP A 60 -8.91 7.18 -9.96
N ALA A 61 -9.79 7.76 -9.15
CA ALA A 61 -11.03 7.13 -8.69
C ALA A 61 -12.05 6.94 -9.81
N SER A 62 -12.26 7.95 -10.68
CA SER A 62 -13.22 7.81 -11.77
C SER A 62 -12.78 6.76 -12.80
N ILE A 63 -11.48 6.65 -13.07
CA ILE A 63 -10.91 5.62 -13.95
C ILE A 63 -11.17 4.22 -13.34
N ALA A 64 -10.91 4.04 -12.04
CA ALA A 64 -11.15 2.78 -11.34
C ALA A 64 -12.63 2.37 -11.35
N ILE A 65 -13.53 3.32 -11.04
CA ILE A 65 -14.98 3.09 -11.04
C ILE A 65 -15.46 2.72 -12.45
N PHE A 66 -14.99 3.44 -13.48
CA PHE A 66 -15.33 3.12 -14.86
C PHE A 66 -14.87 1.72 -15.26
N ALA A 67 -13.64 1.34 -14.93
CA ALA A 67 -13.13 -0.01 -15.17
C ALA A 67 -13.96 -1.09 -14.47
N ALA A 68 -14.36 -0.86 -13.21
CA ALA A 68 -15.24 -1.76 -12.48
C ALA A 68 -16.62 -1.90 -13.15
N LEU A 69 -17.24 -0.79 -13.55
CA LEU A 69 -18.51 -0.80 -14.28
C LEU A 69 -18.41 -1.57 -15.60
N VAL A 70 -17.29 -1.40 -16.33
CA VAL A 70 -17.01 -2.17 -17.55
C VAL A 70 -16.93 -3.66 -17.25
N LEU A 71 -16.26 -4.08 -16.17
CA LEU A 71 -16.19 -5.50 -15.78
C LEU A 71 -17.56 -6.08 -15.41
N PHE A 72 -18.41 -5.31 -14.73
CA PHE A 72 -19.80 -5.71 -14.46
C PHE A 72 -20.65 -5.81 -15.74
N ALA A 73 -20.32 -5.05 -16.78
CA ALA A 73 -21.06 -5.03 -18.04
C ALA A 73 -20.60 -6.09 -19.05
N ILE A 74 -19.40 -6.68 -18.90
CA ILE A 74 -18.87 -7.67 -19.85
C ILE A 74 -19.45 -9.06 -19.55
N PRO A 75 -20.26 -9.66 -20.44
CA PRO A 75 -20.75 -11.02 -20.27
C PRO A 75 -19.65 -12.04 -20.65
N LEU A 76 -19.39 -13.00 -19.76
CA LEU A 76 -18.51 -14.14 -20.02
C LEU A 76 -19.29 -15.35 -20.54
N ASP A 77 -20.49 -15.57 -20.02
CA ASP A 77 -21.42 -16.58 -20.48
C ASP A 77 -22.84 -16.02 -20.48
N SER A 78 -23.24 -15.46 -21.62
CA SER A 78 -24.54 -14.81 -21.79
C SER A 78 -25.72 -15.78 -21.65
N LYS A 79 -25.52 -17.10 -21.74
CA LYS A 79 -26.59 -18.09 -21.56
C LYS A 79 -26.87 -18.37 -20.09
N ASN A 80 -25.84 -18.29 -19.25
CA ASN A 80 -25.92 -18.54 -17.82
C ASN A 80 -25.90 -17.24 -16.99
N GLY A 81 -25.93 -16.07 -17.64
CA GLY A 81 -25.92 -14.76 -16.99
C GLY A 81 -24.62 -14.45 -16.24
N LYS A 82 -23.50 -15.07 -16.62
CA LYS A 82 -22.20 -14.83 -15.95
C LYS A 82 -21.47 -13.66 -16.57
N PHE A 83 -21.03 -12.74 -15.73
CA PHE A 83 -20.28 -11.54 -16.12
C PHE A 83 -18.82 -11.64 -15.67
N ALA A 84 -17.98 -10.71 -16.12
CA ALA A 84 -16.57 -10.71 -15.75
C ALA A 84 -16.34 -10.39 -14.28
N LEU A 85 -17.26 -9.66 -13.66
CA LEU A 85 -17.33 -9.43 -12.22
C LEU A 85 -18.78 -9.59 -11.77
N GLU A 86 -19.02 -10.41 -10.73
CA GLU A 86 -20.34 -10.55 -10.10
C GLU A 86 -20.35 -9.79 -8.76
N TRP A 87 -21.55 -9.54 -8.22
CA TRP A 87 -21.70 -8.68 -7.04
C TRP A 87 -21.15 -9.36 -5.78
N GLU A 88 -21.19 -10.68 -5.74
CA GLU A 88 -20.65 -11.55 -4.72
C GLU A 88 -19.13 -11.33 -4.54
N GLU A 89 -18.39 -11.08 -5.62
CA GLU A 89 -16.97 -10.73 -5.55
C GLU A 89 -16.77 -9.35 -4.92
N ALA A 90 -17.62 -8.37 -5.24
CA ALA A 90 -17.54 -7.03 -4.66
C ALA A 90 -17.83 -7.05 -3.16
N GLN A 91 -18.73 -7.91 -2.68
CA GLN A 91 -19.01 -8.08 -1.25
C GLN A 91 -17.80 -8.61 -0.47
N ARG A 92 -16.89 -9.35 -1.11
CA ARG A 92 -15.66 -9.87 -0.49
C ARG A 92 -14.55 -8.84 -0.37
N LEU A 93 -14.72 -7.65 -0.95
CA LEU A 93 -13.73 -6.59 -0.83
C LEU A 93 -13.62 -6.14 0.64
N PRO A 94 -12.42 -5.74 1.10
CA PRO A 94 -12.21 -5.31 2.47
C PRO A 94 -12.75 -3.87 2.70
N TRP A 95 -14.07 -3.71 2.71
CA TRP A 95 -14.76 -2.41 2.89
C TRP A 95 -14.34 -1.67 4.17
N GLY A 96 -13.88 -2.40 5.19
CA GLY A 96 -13.28 -1.83 6.40
C GLY A 96 -12.09 -0.91 6.14
N VAL A 97 -11.33 -1.11 5.05
CA VAL A 97 -10.22 -0.23 4.67
C VAL A 97 -10.72 1.16 4.23
N LEU A 98 -11.86 1.22 3.53
CA LEU A 98 -12.47 2.50 3.15
C LEU A 98 -13.00 3.25 4.38
N LEU A 99 -13.64 2.54 5.32
CA LEU A 99 -14.05 3.12 6.60
C LEU A 99 -12.84 3.61 7.42
N LEU A 100 -11.73 2.88 7.38
CA LEU A 100 -10.49 3.27 8.05
C LEU A 100 -9.91 4.57 7.47
N PHE A 101 -9.88 4.73 6.15
CA PHE A 101 -9.48 6.00 5.52
C PHE A 101 -10.41 7.14 5.91
N GLY A 102 -11.73 6.92 5.88
CA GLY A 102 -12.72 7.91 6.33
C GLY A 102 -12.51 8.32 7.79
N GLY A 103 -12.26 7.34 8.68
CA GLY A 103 -11.91 7.59 10.08
C GLY A 103 -10.61 8.37 10.24
N GLY A 104 -9.61 8.11 9.39
CA GLY A 104 -8.37 8.88 9.34
C GLY A 104 -8.56 10.35 8.98
N PHE A 105 -9.37 10.62 7.96
CA PHE A 105 -9.71 12.00 7.59
C PHE A 105 -10.54 12.69 8.68
N ALA A 106 -11.47 11.97 9.32
CA ALA A 106 -12.23 12.49 10.46
C ALA A 106 -11.32 12.80 11.66
N LEU A 107 -10.34 11.95 11.95
CA LEU A 107 -9.34 12.17 13.00
C LEU A 107 -8.50 13.42 12.69
N ALA A 108 -7.98 13.54 11.46
CA ALA A 108 -7.21 14.71 11.03
C ALA A 108 -8.00 16.01 11.18
N ALA A 109 -9.27 16.02 10.73
CA ALA A 109 -10.17 17.16 10.89
C ALA A 109 -10.47 17.47 12.36
N GLY A 110 -10.69 16.44 13.19
CA GLY A 110 -10.92 16.60 14.63
C GLY A 110 -9.69 17.16 15.37
N MET A 111 -8.48 16.78 14.96
CA MET A 111 -7.24 17.34 15.52
C MET A 111 -7.06 18.82 15.16
N GLU A 112 -7.47 19.21 13.96
CA GLU A 112 -7.44 20.61 13.51
C GLU A 112 -8.50 21.45 14.24
N SER A 113 -9.75 20.96 14.31
CA SER A 113 -10.84 21.68 14.98
C SER A 113 -10.67 21.80 16.50
N SER A 114 -9.98 20.85 17.13
CA SER A 114 -9.69 20.88 18.58
C SER A 114 -8.44 21.68 18.94
N HIS A 115 -7.74 22.24 17.94
CA HIS A 115 -6.41 22.86 18.10
C HIS A 115 -5.33 21.91 18.67
N LEU A 116 -5.59 20.60 18.74
CA LEU A 116 -4.60 19.62 19.17
C LEU A 116 -3.38 19.62 18.26
N THR A 117 -3.58 19.85 16.96
CA THR A 117 -2.46 19.94 16.03
C THR A 117 -1.52 21.10 16.35
N GLU A 118 -2.05 22.26 16.73
CA GLU A 118 -1.23 23.42 17.15
C GLU A 118 -0.49 23.11 18.45
N TRP A 119 -1.18 22.50 19.42
CA TRP A 119 -0.56 22.08 20.68
C TRP A 119 0.60 21.10 20.49
N ILE A 120 0.43 20.08 19.64
CA ILE A 120 1.50 19.14 19.28
C ILE A 120 2.64 19.87 18.57
N SER A 121 2.31 20.75 17.62
CA SER A 121 3.31 21.50 16.84
C SER A 121 4.22 22.34 17.75
N GLN A 122 3.65 23.01 18.76
CA GLN A 122 4.41 23.79 19.74
C GLN A 122 5.37 22.93 20.56
N ARG A 123 4.98 21.70 20.93
CA ARG A 123 5.87 20.76 21.65
C ARG A 123 6.99 20.23 20.77
N LEU A 124 6.73 20.11 19.47
CA LEU A 124 7.70 19.63 18.48
C LEU A 124 8.63 20.73 17.96
N LEU A 125 8.50 21.99 18.41
CA LEU A 125 9.45 23.07 18.09
C LEU A 125 10.89 22.76 18.51
N VAL A 126 11.10 21.84 19.46
CA VAL A 126 12.45 21.35 19.81
C VAL A 126 13.16 20.66 18.65
N LEU A 127 12.41 20.14 17.66
CA LEU A 127 12.96 19.56 16.44
C LEU A 127 13.43 20.63 15.45
N ARG A 128 13.02 21.89 15.64
CA ARG A 128 13.40 23.01 14.77
C ARG A 128 14.89 23.27 14.92
N GLY A 129 15.62 23.20 13.80
CA GLY A 129 17.08 23.34 13.76
C GLY A 129 17.82 22.01 13.65
N LEU A 130 17.16 20.86 13.79
CA LEU A 130 17.75 19.58 13.42
C LEU A 130 17.89 19.48 11.90
N PRO A 131 18.95 18.82 11.39
CA PRO A 131 19.07 18.56 9.96
C PRO A 131 17.89 17.72 9.47
N GLU A 132 17.22 18.17 8.41
CA GLU A 132 16.07 17.48 7.80
C GLU A 132 16.29 15.97 7.56
N PRO A 133 17.45 15.51 7.03
CA PRO A 133 17.69 14.08 6.82
C PRO A 133 17.67 13.25 8.11
N VAL A 134 18.09 13.85 9.24
CA VAL A 134 18.08 13.17 10.55
C VAL A 134 16.64 12.94 11.01
N VAL A 135 15.79 13.96 10.86
CA VAL A 135 14.38 13.85 11.26
C VAL A 135 13.64 12.85 10.36
N VAL A 136 13.91 12.86 9.06
CA VAL A 136 13.36 11.85 8.12
C VAL A 136 13.81 10.45 8.52
N PHE A 137 15.09 10.24 8.80
CA PHE A 137 15.62 8.94 9.22
C PHE A 137 14.99 8.44 10.52
N CYS A 138 14.88 9.29 11.54
CA CYS A 138 14.19 8.96 12.79
C CYS A 138 12.71 8.64 12.57
N THR A 139 12.04 9.37 11.67
CA THR A 139 10.65 9.11 11.28
C THR A 139 10.52 7.73 10.64
N CYS A 140 11.42 7.35 9.74
CA CYS A 140 11.45 6.01 9.13
C CYS A 140 11.60 4.92 10.19
N LEU A 141 12.55 5.06 11.12
CA LEU A 141 12.76 4.08 12.19
C LEU A 141 11.54 3.96 13.11
N LEU A 142 10.93 5.08 13.49
CA LEU A 142 9.71 5.08 14.30
C LEU A 142 8.57 4.34 13.59
N MET A 143 8.34 4.66 12.32
CA MET A 143 7.25 4.05 11.55
C MET A 143 7.47 2.57 11.28
N ALA A 144 8.70 2.16 10.96
CA ALA A 144 9.08 0.75 10.82
C ALA A 144 8.82 -0.03 12.12
N ALA A 145 9.27 0.52 13.26
CA ALA A 145 9.06 -0.12 14.56
C ALA A 145 7.58 -0.21 14.97
N LEU A 146 6.78 0.84 14.73
CA LEU A 146 5.36 0.84 15.07
C LEU A 146 4.56 -0.16 14.22
N THR A 147 4.93 -0.32 12.95
CA THR A 147 4.21 -1.19 12.02
C THR A 147 4.45 -2.68 12.26
N GLU A 148 5.40 -3.05 13.12
CA GLU A 148 5.60 -4.44 13.55
C GLU A 148 4.49 -4.95 14.47
N PHE A 149 3.84 -4.04 15.19
CA PHE A 149 2.80 -4.37 16.18
C PHE A 149 1.39 -4.04 15.69
N THR A 150 1.27 -3.30 14.59
CA THR A 150 0.02 -2.72 14.10
C THR A 150 -0.05 -2.83 12.58
N SER A 151 -1.26 -2.95 11.99
CA SER A 151 -1.38 -2.98 10.53
C SER A 151 -0.79 -1.72 9.89
N ASN A 152 -0.04 -1.87 8.79
CA ASN A 152 0.61 -0.78 8.06
C ASN A 152 -0.33 0.41 7.78
N THR A 153 -1.55 0.11 7.36
CA THR A 153 -2.57 1.11 7.07
C THR A 153 -3.03 1.86 8.32
N ALA A 154 -3.29 1.16 9.43
CA ALA A 154 -3.70 1.80 10.69
C ALA A 154 -2.57 2.65 11.30
N THR A 155 -1.31 2.18 11.25
CA THR A 155 -0.14 2.94 11.70
C THR A 155 -0.02 4.24 10.91
N THR A 156 -0.12 4.15 9.59
CA THR A 156 -0.04 5.30 8.68
C THR A 156 -1.14 6.31 8.99
N ILE A 157 -2.40 5.87 9.06
CA ILE A 157 -3.55 6.76 9.29
C ILE A 157 -3.47 7.49 10.63
N THR A 158 -2.97 6.83 11.66
CA THR A 158 -2.84 7.44 13.00
C THR A 158 -1.67 8.41 13.07
N MET A 159 -0.54 8.10 12.43
CA MET A 159 0.69 8.89 12.55
C MET A 159 0.76 10.06 11.55
N LEU A 160 0.16 9.96 10.36
CA LEU A 160 0.23 11.00 9.33
C LEU A 160 -0.22 12.39 9.80
N PRO A 161 -1.33 12.56 10.55
CA PRO A 161 -1.72 13.86 11.09
C PRO A 161 -0.68 14.44 12.07
N VAL A 162 -0.04 13.59 12.88
CA VAL A 162 1.02 13.98 13.82
C VAL A 162 2.28 14.42 13.07
N LEU A 163 2.66 13.69 12.01
CA LEU A 163 3.81 14.05 11.17
C LEU A 163 3.55 15.33 10.37
N ALA A 164 2.32 15.57 9.93
CA ALA A 164 1.93 16.84 9.33
C ALA A 164 2.05 18.02 10.32
N ALA A 165 1.71 17.80 11.59
CA ALA A 165 1.96 18.76 12.67
C ALA A 165 3.46 19.03 12.85
N ALA A 166 4.27 17.98 12.90
CA ALA A 166 5.72 18.06 13.04
C ALA A 166 6.36 18.86 11.89
N ALA A 167 5.96 18.59 10.65
CA ALA A 167 6.45 19.29 9.47
C ALA A 167 6.12 20.79 9.54
N ARG A 168 4.90 21.15 9.97
CA ARG A 168 4.51 22.54 10.20
C ARG A 168 5.35 23.22 11.26
N ALA A 169 5.60 22.56 12.40
CA ALA A 169 6.45 23.10 13.46
C ALA A 169 7.89 23.38 13.00
N MET A 170 8.42 22.52 12.14
CA MET A 170 9.75 22.67 11.55
C MET A 170 9.80 23.69 10.40
N GLY A 171 8.66 24.07 9.83
CA GLY A 171 8.59 24.93 8.65
C GLY A 171 9.02 24.23 7.35
N ILE A 172 8.83 22.92 7.26
CA ILE A 172 9.12 22.11 6.06
C ILE A 172 7.83 21.60 5.41
N SER A 173 7.92 21.13 4.17
CA SER A 173 6.77 20.49 3.50
C SER A 173 6.32 19.24 4.26
N ALA A 174 5.00 19.06 4.41
CA ALA A 174 4.44 17.86 5.01
C ALA A 174 4.84 16.58 4.24
N THR A 175 5.00 16.68 2.91
CA THR A 175 5.42 15.56 2.07
C THR A 175 6.79 15.00 2.47
N THR A 176 7.69 15.85 2.99
CA THR A 176 9.03 15.48 3.46
C THR A 176 8.99 14.47 4.61
N LEU A 177 7.96 14.48 5.45
CA LEU A 177 7.80 13.50 6.54
C LEU A 177 6.76 12.43 6.22
N MET A 178 5.68 12.78 5.53
CA MET A 178 4.56 11.87 5.26
C MET A 178 4.92 10.78 4.25
N ILE A 179 5.63 11.11 3.17
CA ILE A 179 6.07 10.12 2.17
C ILE A 179 7.00 9.06 2.79
N PRO A 180 8.14 9.44 3.42
CA PRO A 180 9.03 8.45 4.01
C PRO A 180 8.34 7.63 5.11
N ALA A 181 7.44 8.23 5.89
CA ALA A 181 6.64 7.51 6.87
C ALA A 181 5.74 6.43 6.24
N THR A 182 5.06 6.73 5.14
CA THR A 182 4.20 5.74 4.44
C THR A 182 5.01 4.60 3.82
N LEU A 183 6.21 4.90 3.30
CA LEU A 183 7.13 3.89 2.78
C LEU A 183 7.67 3.02 3.91
N ALA A 184 8.13 3.63 5.01
CA ALA A 184 8.66 2.93 6.16
C ALA A 184 7.61 2.09 6.89
N ALA A 185 6.35 2.55 6.98
CA ALA A 185 5.23 1.74 7.47
C ALA A 185 4.95 0.51 6.60
N SER A 186 5.45 0.45 5.38
CA SER A 186 5.37 -0.75 4.53
C SER A 186 6.54 -1.72 4.77
N CYS A 187 7.58 -1.29 5.49
CA CYS A 187 8.75 -2.08 5.85
C CYS A 187 8.55 -2.79 7.19
N ALA A 188 7.64 -3.77 7.23
CA ALA A 188 7.39 -4.60 8.40
C ALA A 188 8.04 -5.99 8.22
N PHE A 189 9.31 -6.13 8.61
CA PHE A 189 10.14 -7.31 8.30
C PHE A 189 10.56 -8.14 9.53
N MET A 190 10.35 -7.67 10.75
CA MET A 190 10.89 -8.32 11.97
C MET A 190 10.01 -9.44 12.50
N LEU A 191 8.69 -9.27 12.54
CA LEU A 191 7.76 -10.18 13.22
C LEU A 191 6.81 -10.91 12.24
N PRO A 192 6.46 -12.18 12.55
CA PRO A 192 5.47 -12.93 11.77
C PRO A 192 4.07 -12.32 11.76
N VAL A 193 3.69 -11.68 12.88
CA VAL A 193 2.34 -11.12 13.08
C VAL A 193 2.11 -9.84 12.27
N ALA A 194 3.18 -9.16 11.87
CA ALA A 194 3.10 -7.85 11.25
C ALA A 194 2.38 -7.87 9.89
N THR A 195 2.61 -8.90 9.07
CA THR A 195 1.96 -9.03 7.75
C THR A 195 1.62 -10.48 7.36
N PRO A 196 0.59 -10.70 6.52
CA PRO A 196 0.24 -12.05 6.07
C PRO A 196 1.37 -12.82 5.35
N PRO A 197 2.19 -12.20 4.47
CA PRO A 197 3.34 -12.89 3.86
C PRO A 197 4.34 -13.40 4.90
N ASN A 198 4.66 -12.59 5.91
CA ASN A 198 5.53 -12.95 7.03
C ASN A 198 4.98 -14.16 7.79
N ALA A 199 3.68 -14.16 8.10
CA ALA A 199 3.00 -15.26 8.76
C ALA A 199 3.01 -16.56 7.93
N ILE A 200 2.79 -16.48 6.61
CA ILE A 200 2.78 -17.64 5.71
C ILE A 200 4.15 -18.32 5.70
N VAL A 201 5.23 -17.55 5.53
CA VAL A 201 6.58 -18.12 5.48
C VAL A 201 6.99 -18.67 6.85
N PHE A 202 6.68 -17.97 7.94
CA PHE A 202 6.93 -18.47 9.30
C PHE A 202 6.16 -19.77 9.58
N GLY A 203 4.91 -19.87 9.12
CA GLY A 203 4.06 -21.06 9.22
C GLY A 203 4.61 -22.32 8.52
N SER A 204 5.62 -22.18 7.64
CA SER A 204 6.32 -23.32 7.04
C SER A 204 7.13 -24.15 8.03
N GLY A 205 7.42 -23.61 9.23
CA GLY A 205 8.27 -24.23 10.24
C GLY A 205 9.76 -24.25 9.90
N ARG A 206 10.17 -23.64 8.78
CA ARG A 206 11.57 -23.62 8.30
C ARG A 206 12.38 -22.42 8.82
N ILE A 207 11.73 -21.39 9.34
CA ILE A 207 12.37 -20.15 9.80
C ILE A 207 12.21 -20.00 11.31
N LYS A 208 13.32 -19.80 12.01
CA LYS A 208 13.31 -19.48 13.45
C LYS A 208 12.99 -18.00 13.67
N LEU A 209 12.21 -17.69 14.70
CA LEU A 209 11.82 -16.31 15.04
C LEU A 209 13.02 -15.38 15.21
N ALA A 210 14.07 -15.80 15.92
CA ALA A 210 15.28 -15.00 16.11
C ALA A 210 15.99 -14.66 14.80
N LYS A 211 15.98 -15.57 13.81
CA LYS A 211 16.60 -15.33 12.51
C LYS A 211 15.76 -14.36 11.67
N MET A 212 14.45 -14.48 11.74
CA MET A 212 13.53 -13.55 11.09
C MET A 212 13.69 -12.14 11.66
N PHE A 213 13.64 -12.01 12.99
CA PHE A 213 13.80 -10.73 13.69
C PHE A 213 15.11 -10.03 13.36
N THR A 214 16.23 -10.74 13.47
CA THR A 214 17.56 -10.14 13.18
C THR A 214 17.71 -9.74 11.73
N THR A 215 17.19 -10.53 10.78
CA THR A 215 17.24 -10.20 9.35
C THR A 215 16.32 -9.03 9.02
N GLY A 216 15.13 -9.00 9.62
CA GLY A 216 14.19 -7.89 9.50
C GLY A 216 14.77 -6.57 9.99
N LEU A 217 15.42 -6.57 11.16
CA LEU A 217 16.06 -5.37 11.72
C LEU A 217 17.12 -4.78 10.77
N TRP A 218 17.92 -5.63 10.12
CA TRP A 218 18.88 -5.18 9.10
C TRP A 218 18.18 -4.60 7.86
N LEU A 219 17.12 -5.26 7.37
CA LEU A 219 16.36 -4.79 6.21
C LEU A 219 15.65 -3.47 6.48
N GLU A 220 15.11 -3.27 7.67
CA GLU A 220 14.47 -2.02 8.09
C GLU A 220 15.49 -0.90 8.23
N GLY A 221 16.66 -1.16 8.82
CA GLY A 221 17.75 -0.19 8.88
C GLY A 221 18.21 0.25 7.49
N ILE A 222 18.41 -0.70 6.58
CA ILE A 222 18.76 -0.42 5.18
C ILE A 222 17.62 0.36 4.50
N GLY A 223 16.37 -0.06 4.69
CA GLY A 223 15.19 0.61 4.17
C GLY A 223 15.10 2.06 4.63
N ALA A 224 15.30 2.32 5.93
CA ALA A 224 15.30 3.67 6.50
C ALA A 224 16.39 4.55 5.88
N VAL A 225 17.60 4.03 5.67
CA VAL A 225 18.68 4.76 4.98
C VAL A 225 18.29 5.04 3.52
N LEU A 226 17.84 4.03 2.78
CA LEU A 226 17.48 4.18 1.36
C LEU A 226 16.33 5.16 1.17
N ILE A 227 15.28 5.07 1.98
CA ILE A 227 14.14 5.99 1.94
C ILE A 227 14.60 7.42 2.25
N THR A 228 15.43 7.59 3.28
CA THR A 228 15.97 8.91 3.65
C THR A 228 16.76 9.52 2.50
N LEU A 229 17.68 8.75 1.91
CA LEU A 229 18.47 9.19 0.76
C LEU A 229 17.57 9.56 -0.42
N LEU A 230 16.60 8.69 -0.76
CA LEU A 230 15.69 8.91 -1.88
C LEU A 230 14.88 10.21 -1.71
N VAL A 231 14.29 10.42 -0.54
CA VAL A 231 13.45 11.60 -0.27
C VAL A 231 14.30 12.88 -0.21
N CYS A 232 15.46 12.84 0.46
CA CYS A 232 16.32 14.01 0.62
C CYS A 232 17.07 14.40 -0.66
N THR A 233 17.18 13.52 -1.65
CA THR A 233 17.85 13.78 -2.94
C THR A 233 16.84 13.89 -4.09
N LEU A 234 16.31 12.75 -4.54
CA LEU A 234 15.39 12.66 -5.66
C LEU A 234 14.04 13.32 -5.34
N GLY A 235 13.57 13.24 -4.10
CA GLY A 235 12.35 13.89 -3.65
C GLY A 235 12.40 15.41 -3.84
N LYS A 236 13.53 16.05 -3.47
CA LYS A 236 13.74 17.49 -3.70
C LYS A 236 13.85 17.86 -5.17
N LEU A 237 14.32 16.93 -6.01
CA LEU A 237 14.43 17.15 -7.46
C LEU A 237 13.06 17.03 -8.16
N LEU A 238 12.22 16.10 -7.73
CA LEU A 238 10.90 15.83 -8.32
C LEU A 238 9.79 16.75 -7.76
N PHE A 239 9.93 17.19 -6.52
CA PHE A 239 8.98 18.05 -5.81
C PHE A 239 9.72 19.26 -5.22
N PRO A 240 10.11 20.24 -6.07
CA PRO A 240 10.81 21.45 -5.63
C PRO A 240 9.94 22.36 -4.75
#